data_AF-A0A7V2GD10-F1
#
_entry.id   AF-A0A7V2GD10-F1
#
_cell.length_a   1.000
_cell.length_b   1.000
_cell.length_c   1.000
_cell.angle_alpha   90.00
_cell.angle_beta   90.00
_cell.angle_gamma   90.00
#
_symmetry.space_group_name_H-M   'P 1'
#
loop_
_entity.id
_entity.type
_entity.pdbx_description
1 polymer ?
#
loop_
_entity_poly.entity_id
_entity_poly.type
_entity_poly.pdbx_seq_one_letter_code
_entity_poly.pdbx_strand_id
1 'polypeptide(L)'
;MIVICRNCGAVNNVKKGTKTTSVIDVKCRQCGTLTSLELGVTSRSVDMVKCPACGYKQPQTERCAKCGADMIFRPRDISVFEEFDEKKPKVLAQRYKVLMVTAVLLVLMVFLGILTAVFLMMKSSDAYKVAETFIVNNKDIRETVGDDMKFGFLPLGSVKVSGQDGVADFKIHVKGSKGSTDVDVFLRKQEGTWRIATATYTDRSGTRQRITPSAVNKK
;
A
#
# COMPACT_ATOMS: atom_id res chain seq x y z
N MET A 1 -39.66 27.69 19.00
CA MET A 1 -40.92 26.95 18.78
C MET A 1 -40.96 25.79 19.76
N ILE A 2 -42.13 25.49 20.28
CA ILE A 2 -42.31 24.39 21.24
C ILE A 2 -42.84 23.19 20.47
N VAL A 3 -42.20 22.03 20.64
CA VAL A 3 -42.63 20.76 20.04
C VAL A 3 -42.87 19.76 21.17
N ILE A 4 -44.11 19.29 21.29
CA ILE A 4 -44.50 18.27 22.26
C ILE A 4 -44.22 16.90 21.64
N CYS A 5 -43.46 16.05 22.35
CA CYS A 5 -43.17 14.71 21.88
C CYS A 5 -44.43 13.84 21.90
N ARG A 6 -44.80 13.25 20.76
CA ARG A 6 -45.97 12.36 20.66
C ARG A 6 -45.83 11.07 21.49
N ASN A 7 -44.61 10.65 21.80
CA ASN A 7 -44.35 9.40 22.50
C ASN A 7 -44.38 9.54 24.03
N CYS A 8 -43.86 10.64 24.59
CA CYS A 8 -43.74 10.81 26.05
C CYS A 8 -44.35 12.09 26.61
N GLY A 9 -44.96 12.95 25.78
CA GLY A 9 -45.54 14.21 26.20
C GLY A 9 -44.54 15.30 26.60
N ALA A 10 -43.24 14.99 26.59
CA ALA A 10 -42.18 15.93 26.92
C ALA A 10 -42.17 17.17 26.01
N VAL A 11 -42.00 18.34 26.63
CA VAL A 11 -41.90 19.62 25.93
C VAL A 11 -40.46 19.85 25.46
N ASN A 12 -40.25 19.96 24.14
CA ASN A 12 -38.93 20.23 23.56
C ASN A 12 -38.87 21.65 22.99
N ASN A 13 -37.94 22.45 23.50
CA ASN A 13 -37.69 23.81 23.02
C ASN A 13 -36.74 23.80 21.83
N VAL A 14 -37.24 24.18 20.65
CA VAL A 14 -36.46 24.24 19.41
C VAL A 14 -36.20 25.70 19.04
N LYS A 15 -34.91 26.05 18.89
CA LYS A 15 -34.49 27.37 18.41
C LYS A 15 -34.88 27.49 16.92
N LYS A 16 -35.58 28.55 16.53
CA LYS A 16 -35.84 28.84 15.10
C LYS A 16 -34.49 29.17 14.45
N GLY A 17 -33.98 28.25 13.62
CA GLY A 17 -32.83 28.53 12.76
C GLY A 17 -33.26 29.41 11.59
N THR A 18 -32.37 30.26 11.10
CA THR A 18 -32.56 31.13 9.92
C THR A 18 -32.56 30.38 8.58
N LYS A 19 -32.71 29.05 8.59
CA LYS A 19 -32.58 28.20 7.39
C LYS A 19 -33.94 27.89 6.77
N THR A 20 -33.98 28.01 5.45
CA THR A 20 -35.07 27.74 4.49
C THR A 20 -35.30 26.25 4.25
N THR A 21 -35.28 25.42 5.29
CA THR A 21 -35.61 23.99 5.16
C THR A 21 -37.09 23.78 5.50
N SER A 22 -37.84 23.19 4.58
CA SER A 22 -39.28 22.91 4.71
C SER A 22 -39.59 21.82 5.74
N VAL A 23 -38.59 21.04 6.18
CA VAL A 23 -38.72 20.00 7.18
C VAL A 23 -37.71 20.24 8.30
N ILE A 24 -38.15 20.14 9.55
CA ILE A 24 -37.29 20.14 10.73
C ILE A 24 -37.49 18.85 11.50
N ASP A 25 -36.38 18.13 11.72
CA ASP A 25 -36.35 16.98 12.61
C ASP A 25 -36.02 17.40 14.04
N VAL A 26 -36.88 16.99 14.98
CA VAL A 26 -36.74 17.29 16.40
C VAL A 26 -36.61 15.99 17.17
N LYS A 27 -35.43 15.77 17.78
CA LYS A 27 -35.20 14.64 18.68
C LYS A 27 -35.65 14.98 20.10
N CYS A 28 -36.48 14.13 20.69
CA CYS A 28 -36.91 14.31 22.08
C CYS A 28 -35.75 14.09 23.06
N ARG A 29 -35.56 15.00 24.01
CA ARG A 29 -34.52 14.86 25.04
C ARG A 29 -34.80 13.77 26.09
N GLN A 30 -36.06 13.39 26.32
CA GLN A 30 -36.42 12.40 27.33
C GLN A 30 -36.44 10.97 26.78
N CYS A 31 -37.14 10.73 25.67
CA CYS A 31 -37.28 9.37 25.11
C CYS A 31 -36.48 9.13 23.83
N GLY A 32 -35.79 10.14 23.29
CA GLY A 32 -34.95 10.00 22.10
C GLY A 32 -35.69 9.87 20.77
N THR A 33 -37.03 9.81 20.75
CA THR A 33 -37.84 9.71 19.53
C THR A 33 -37.66 10.94 18.63
N LEU A 34 -37.48 10.72 17.33
CA LEU A 34 -37.41 11.76 16.30
C LEU A 34 -38.82 12.10 15.79
N THR A 35 -39.13 13.38 15.68
CA THR A 35 -40.38 13.87 15.09
C THR A 35 -40.04 14.88 14.00
N SER A 36 -40.42 14.57 12.76
CA SER A 36 -40.29 15.45 11.61
C SER A 36 -41.51 16.37 11.52
N LEU A 37 -41.28 17.67 11.41
CA LEU A 37 -42.32 18.68 11.23
C LEU A 37 -42.13 19.36 9.88
N GLU A 38 -43.14 19.27 9.03
CA GLU A 38 -43.22 20.08 7.83
C GLU A 38 -43.65 21.50 8.22
N LEU A 39 -42.75 22.46 8.00
CA LEU A 39 -43.07 23.88 8.14
C LEU A 39 -43.76 24.32 6.84
N GLY A 40 -45.08 24.23 6.83
CA GLY A 40 -45.89 24.63 5.67
C GLY A 40 -45.58 26.06 5.22
N VAL A 41 -45.19 26.21 3.96
CA VAL A 41 -45.13 27.52 3.29
C VAL A 41 -46.56 27.96 2.98
N THR A 42 -47.08 28.92 3.73
CA THR A 42 -48.35 29.57 3.40
C THR A 42 -48.17 30.44 2.14
N SER A 43 -49.08 30.27 1.18
CA SER A 43 -49.25 30.93 -0.14
C SER A 43 -48.33 30.49 -1.28
N ARG A 44 -48.84 29.60 -2.15
CA ARG A 44 -48.46 29.56 -3.57
C ARG A 44 -49.14 30.75 -4.25
N SER A 45 -48.39 31.75 -4.69
CA SER A 45 -48.86 32.62 -5.78
C SER A 45 -49.00 31.73 -7.01
N VAL A 46 -50.20 31.59 -7.56
CA VAL A 46 -50.40 30.78 -8.76
C VAL A 46 -49.80 31.55 -9.94
N ASP A 47 -48.70 31.05 -10.48
CA ASP A 47 -48.04 31.66 -11.64
C ASP A 47 -48.98 31.64 -12.86
N MET A 48 -49.16 32.81 -13.46
CA MET A 48 -50.02 33.01 -14.62
C MET A 48 -49.22 32.74 -15.91
N VAL A 49 -49.60 31.70 -16.65
CA VAL A 49 -48.95 31.28 -17.89
C VAL A 49 -49.78 31.70 -19.11
N LYS A 50 -49.12 31.95 -20.25
CA LYS A 50 -49.81 32.25 -21.53
C LYS A 50 -50.08 30.95 -22.30
N CYS A 51 -51.27 30.82 -22.85
CA CYS A 51 -51.63 29.71 -23.71
C CYS A 51 -50.76 29.70 -24.98
N PRO A 52 -50.12 28.58 -25.35
CA PRO A 52 -49.28 28.50 -26.55
C PRO A 52 -50.08 28.64 -27.85
N ALA A 53 -51.36 28.26 -27.84
CA ALA A 53 -52.21 28.30 -29.04
C ALA A 53 -52.82 29.68 -29.33
N CYS A 54 -53.24 30.41 -28.29
CA CYS A 54 -53.97 31.69 -28.46
C CYS A 54 -53.41 32.88 -27.67
N GLY A 55 -52.35 32.68 -26.87
CA GLY A 55 -51.69 33.73 -26.09
C GLY A 55 -52.45 34.19 -24.83
N TYR A 56 -53.63 33.64 -24.53
CA TYR A 56 -54.42 34.03 -23.35
C TYR A 56 -53.72 33.69 -22.04
N LYS A 57 -53.68 34.65 -21.10
CA LYS A 57 -52.97 34.53 -19.82
C LYS A 57 -53.91 34.00 -18.73
N GLN A 58 -53.57 32.88 -18.11
CA GLN A 58 -54.43 32.15 -17.17
C GLN A 58 -53.57 31.35 -16.16
N PRO A 59 -54.11 30.89 -15.03
CA PRO A 59 -53.40 29.97 -14.14
C PRO A 59 -53.10 28.65 -14.86
N GLN A 60 -52.08 27.91 -14.43
CA GLN A 60 -51.73 26.64 -15.04
C GLN A 60 -52.85 25.60 -14.84
N THR A 61 -53.70 25.45 -15.85
CA THR A 61 -54.80 24.47 -15.95
C THR A 61 -54.52 23.49 -17.08
N GLU A 62 -55.21 22.33 -17.15
CA GLU A 62 -54.99 21.35 -18.21
C GLU A 62 -55.37 21.88 -19.60
N ARG A 63 -56.42 22.71 -19.66
CA ARG A 63 -56.95 23.31 -20.88
C ARG A 63 -57.04 24.81 -20.76
N CYS A 64 -56.92 25.48 -21.90
CA CYS A 64 -57.12 26.91 -21.98
C CYS A 64 -58.60 27.27 -21.85
N ALA A 65 -58.92 28.14 -20.88
CA ALA A 65 -60.26 28.65 -20.66
C ALA A 65 -60.83 29.44 -21.85
N LYS A 66 -59.96 29.97 -22.73
CA LYS A 66 -60.38 30.76 -23.90
C LYS A 66 -60.57 29.91 -25.15
N CYS A 67 -59.59 29.10 -25.53
CA CYS A 67 -59.61 28.36 -26.81
C CYS A 67 -59.76 26.85 -26.66
N GLY A 68 -59.82 26.32 -25.43
CA GLY A 68 -59.94 24.89 -25.17
C GLY A 68 -58.69 24.05 -25.45
N ALA A 69 -57.60 24.66 -25.96
CA ALA A 69 -56.36 23.95 -26.26
C ALA A 69 -55.71 23.38 -24.99
N ASP A 70 -55.13 22.18 -25.09
CA ASP A 70 -54.36 21.58 -24.00
C ASP A 70 -53.11 22.44 -23.70
N MET A 71 -52.95 22.79 -22.44
CA MET A 71 -51.84 23.58 -21.90
C MET A 71 -50.67 22.71 -21.44
N ILE A 72 -50.92 21.40 -21.30
CA ILE A 72 -49.90 20.41 -21.01
C ILE A 72 -49.30 19.98 -22.34
N PHE A 73 -48.04 20.37 -22.60
CA PHE A 73 -47.23 19.70 -23.60
C PHE A 73 -47.05 18.27 -23.10
N ARG A 74 -47.91 17.34 -23.52
CA ARG A 74 -47.62 15.92 -23.39
C ARG A 74 -46.55 15.63 -24.45
N PRO A 75 -45.27 15.41 -24.09
CA PRO A 75 -44.39 14.69 -25.01
C PRO A 75 -45.14 13.41 -25.39
N ARG A 76 -45.40 13.21 -26.67
CA ARG A 76 -46.23 12.11 -27.18
C ARG A 76 -45.44 10.78 -27.20
N ASP A 77 -44.32 10.75 -26.49
CA ASP A 77 -43.24 9.80 -26.65
C ASP A 77 -42.36 9.79 -25.39
N ILE A 78 -42.97 9.56 -24.22
CA ILE A 78 -42.24 9.03 -23.06
C ILE A 78 -42.23 7.50 -23.18
N SER A 79 -41.59 6.97 -24.22
CA SER A 79 -41.18 5.56 -24.29
C SER A 79 -39.67 5.41 -24.27
N VAL A 80 -38.95 6.47 -23.92
CA VAL A 80 -37.51 6.45 -23.72
C VAL A 80 -37.24 7.02 -22.34
N PHE A 81 -37.63 6.26 -21.31
CA PHE A 81 -36.78 6.24 -20.13
C PHE A 81 -35.52 5.52 -20.59
N GLU A 82 -34.59 6.27 -21.17
CA GLU A 82 -33.21 5.84 -21.23
C GLU A 82 -32.81 5.58 -19.78
N GLU A 83 -32.70 4.29 -19.47
CA GLU A 83 -32.06 3.80 -18.29
C GLU A 83 -30.68 4.46 -18.27
N PHE A 84 -30.53 5.52 -17.47
CA PHE A 84 -29.23 6.12 -17.23
C PHE A 84 -28.43 5.07 -16.47
N ASP A 85 -27.84 4.14 -17.22
CA ASP A 85 -26.86 3.18 -16.74
C ASP A 85 -25.76 4.04 -16.10
N GLU A 86 -25.70 3.99 -14.78
CA GLU A 86 -24.71 4.68 -13.98
C GLU A 86 -23.36 4.02 -14.27
N LYS A 87 -22.80 4.34 -15.43
CA LYS A 87 -21.53 3.82 -15.91
C LYS A 87 -20.45 4.45 -15.05
N LYS A 88 -20.21 3.86 -13.86
CA LYS A 88 -19.15 4.26 -12.94
C LYS A 88 -17.86 4.44 -13.76
N PRO A 89 -17.22 5.62 -13.75
CA PRO A 89 -16.15 5.92 -14.68
C PRO A 89 -14.95 5.01 -14.43
N LYS A 90 -14.83 3.93 -15.22
CA LYS A 90 -13.74 2.94 -15.17
C LYS A 90 -12.36 3.58 -15.42
N VAL A 91 -12.32 4.79 -15.97
CA VAL A 91 -11.11 5.55 -16.31
C VAL A 91 -10.31 6.02 -15.09
N LEU A 92 -10.94 6.42 -13.98
CA LEU A 92 -10.20 6.75 -12.74
C LEU A 92 -9.67 5.48 -12.08
N ALA A 93 -10.47 4.41 -12.16
CA ALA A 93 -10.15 3.13 -11.54
C ALA A 93 -8.96 2.42 -12.19
N GLN A 94 -8.81 2.58 -13.51
CA GLN A 94 -7.74 1.95 -14.27
C GLN A 94 -6.41 2.70 -14.12
N ARG A 95 -6.45 4.03 -14.01
CA ARG A 95 -5.26 4.86 -13.81
C ARG A 95 -4.61 4.64 -12.44
N TYR A 96 -5.40 4.47 -11.37
CA TYR A 96 -4.81 4.17 -10.05
C TYR A 96 -4.14 2.80 -10.00
N LYS A 97 -4.66 1.79 -10.72
CA LYS A 97 -4.06 0.45 -10.75
C LYS A 97 -2.70 0.47 -11.43
N VAL A 98 -2.58 1.16 -12.57
CA VAL A 98 -1.30 1.31 -13.26
C VAL A 98 -0.32 2.08 -12.38
N LEU A 99 -0.74 3.20 -11.76
CA LEU A 99 0.11 3.97 -10.86
C LEU A 99 0.59 3.14 -9.65
N MET A 100 -0.29 2.36 -9.03
CA MET A 100 0.06 1.44 -7.95
C MET A 100 1.07 0.38 -8.40
N VAL A 101 0.83 -0.27 -9.54
CA VAL A 101 1.76 -1.28 -10.08
C VAL A 101 3.11 -0.64 -10.40
N THR A 102 3.15 0.53 -11.02
CA THR A 102 4.41 1.23 -11.30
C THR A 102 5.14 1.65 -10.03
N ALA A 103 4.43 2.12 -9.00
CA ALA A 103 5.04 2.48 -7.73
C ALA A 103 5.64 1.26 -7.03
N VAL A 104 4.91 0.14 -7.01
CA VAL A 104 5.41 -1.14 -6.45
C VAL A 104 6.64 -1.63 -7.21
N LEU A 105 6.62 -1.57 -8.55
CA LEU A 105 7.77 -1.95 -9.37
C LEU A 105 9.00 -1.07 -9.12
N LEU A 106 8.80 0.25 -8.97
CA LEU A 106 9.88 1.18 -8.65
C LEU A 106 10.49 0.90 -7.27
N VAL A 107 9.65 0.68 -6.25
CA VAL A 107 10.11 0.30 -4.91
C VAL A 107 10.91 -1.00 -4.95
N LEU A 108 10.42 -2.01 -5.69
CA LEU A 108 11.10 -3.29 -5.84
C LEU A 108 12.45 -3.15 -6.57
N MET A 109 12.52 -2.33 -7.62
CA MET A 109 13.77 -2.00 -8.31
C MET A 109 14.79 -1.33 -7.39
N VAL A 110 14.37 -0.31 -6.64
CA VAL A 110 15.26 0.40 -5.70
C VAL A 110 15.75 -0.55 -4.62
N PHE A 111 14.87 -1.38 -4.06
CA PHE A 111 15.23 -2.37 -3.05
C PHE A 111 16.24 -3.40 -3.57
N LEU A 112 16.01 -3.97 -4.75
CA LEU A 112 16.96 -4.88 -5.40
C LEU A 112 18.29 -4.19 -5.74
N GLY A 113 18.25 -2.92 -6.16
CA GLY A 113 19.44 -2.13 -6.42
C GLY A 113 20.31 -1.93 -5.17
N ILE A 114 19.68 -1.57 -4.04
CA ILE A 114 20.39 -1.41 -2.76
C ILE A 114 20.98 -2.74 -2.31
N LEU A 115 20.20 -3.83 -2.38
CA LEU A 115 20.70 -5.16 -2.03
C LEU A 115 21.91 -5.56 -2.86
N THR A 116 21.84 -5.42 -4.19
CA THR A 116 22.96 -5.77 -5.08
C THR A 116 24.19 -4.92 -4.80
N ALA A 117 24.04 -3.61 -4.54
CA ALA A 117 25.15 -2.73 -4.17
C ALA A 117 25.84 -3.18 -2.88
N VAL A 118 25.07 -3.51 -1.83
CA VAL A 118 25.63 -4.03 -0.56
C VAL A 118 26.37 -5.34 -0.77
N PHE A 119 25.80 -6.28 -1.54
CA PHE A 119 26.46 -7.56 -1.83
C PHE A 119 27.75 -7.38 -2.62
N LEU A 120 27.79 -6.48 -3.61
CA LEU A 120 29.00 -6.17 -4.37
C LEU A 120 30.08 -5.55 -3.48
N MET A 121 29.71 -4.61 -2.60
CA MET A 121 30.63 -3.98 -1.65
C MET A 121 31.20 -5.00 -0.65
N MET A 122 30.39 -5.97 -0.24
CA MET A 122 30.83 -7.04 0.67
C MET A 122 31.80 -8.00 -0.03
N LYS A 123 31.51 -8.42 -1.28
CA LYS A 123 32.42 -9.26 -2.08
C LYS A 123 33.74 -8.56 -2.43
N SER A 124 33.72 -7.24 -2.64
CA SER A 124 34.93 -6.49 -2.95
C SER A 124 35.80 -6.17 -1.73
N SER A 125 35.27 -6.38 -0.51
CA SER A 125 36.00 -6.13 0.73
C SER A 125 37.22 -7.04 0.90
N ASP A 126 38.30 -6.49 1.45
CA ASP A 126 39.54 -7.24 1.69
C ASP A 126 39.31 -8.44 2.62
N ALA A 127 38.42 -8.28 3.62
CA ALA A 127 38.04 -9.35 4.53
C ALA A 127 37.46 -10.57 3.77
N TYR A 128 36.59 -10.32 2.78
CA TYR A 128 35.99 -11.39 1.99
C TYR A 128 37.02 -12.09 1.11
N LYS A 129 37.93 -11.35 0.47
CA LYS A 129 39.01 -11.92 -0.34
C LYS A 129 39.96 -12.79 0.47
N VAL A 130 40.29 -12.38 1.69
CA VAL A 130 41.10 -13.19 2.63
C VAL A 130 40.37 -14.49 2.99
N ALA A 131 39.06 -14.42 3.25
CA ALA A 131 38.24 -15.60 3.52
C ALA A 131 38.18 -16.55 2.31
N GLU A 132 37.96 -16.01 1.10
CA GLU A 132 37.93 -16.77 -0.14
C GLU A 132 39.26 -17.51 -0.38
N THR A 133 40.38 -16.79 -0.22
CA THR A 133 41.73 -17.34 -0.39
C THR A 133 42.02 -18.43 0.63
N PHE A 134 41.57 -18.27 1.87
CA PHE A 134 41.68 -19.29 2.91
C PHE A 134 40.90 -20.56 2.55
N ILE A 135 39.67 -20.40 2.04
CA ILE A 135 38.81 -21.51 1.63
C ILE A 135 39.42 -22.30 0.47
N VAL A 136 39.85 -21.62 -0.60
CA VAL A 136 40.44 -22.28 -1.78
C VAL A 136 41.70 -23.07 -1.42
N ASN A 137 42.52 -22.55 -0.52
CA ASN A 137 43.79 -23.17 -0.14
C ASN A 137 43.66 -24.26 0.93
N ASN A 138 42.49 -24.41 1.56
CA ASN A 138 42.29 -25.42 2.59
C ASN A 138 42.05 -26.82 1.98
N LYS A 139 42.84 -27.80 2.42
CA LYS A 139 42.78 -29.19 1.93
C LYS A 139 41.50 -29.90 2.36
N ASP A 140 41.05 -29.69 3.60
CA ASP A 140 39.87 -30.36 4.16
C ASP A 140 38.61 -29.96 3.39
N ILE A 141 38.45 -28.66 3.09
CA ILE A 141 37.34 -28.18 2.26
C ILE A 141 37.42 -28.78 0.85
N ARG A 142 38.61 -28.77 0.24
CA ARG A 142 38.82 -29.34 -1.12
C ARG A 142 38.50 -30.83 -1.20
N GLU A 143 38.79 -31.57 -0.14
CA GLU A 143 38.42 -32.99 -0.04
C GLU A 143 36.90 -33.18 -0.01
N THR A 144 36.19 -32.30 0.72
CA THR A 144 34.72 -32.31 0.84
C THR A 144 34.02 -31.89 -0.46
N VAL A 145 34.37 -30.73 -1.05
CA VAL A 145 33.66 -30.14 -2.23
C VAL A 145 34.29 -30.45 -3.59
N GLY A 146 35.57 -30.79 -3.65
CA GLY A 146 36.32 -30.98 -4.91
C GLY A 146 37.18 -29.76 -5.29
N ASP A 147 37.96 -29.91 -6.37
CA ASP A 147 38.92 -28.88 -6.82
C ASP A 147 38.25 -27.67 -7.50
N ASP A 148 37.08 -27.87 -8.13
CA ASP A 148 36.34 -26.82 -8.84
C ASP A 148 35.42 -26.02 -7.91
N MET A 149 35.99 -25.22 -7.01
CA MET A 149 35.21 -24.43 -6.04
C MET A 149 34.53 -23.22 -6.70
N LYS A 150 33.21 -23.12 -6.53
CA LYS A 150 32.35 -21.99 -6.91
C LYS A 150 31.68 -21.42 -5.67
N PHE A 151 31.85 -20.12 -5.48
CA PHE A 151 31.24 -19.41 -4.37
C PHE A 151 29.80 -18.99 -4.67
N GLY A 152 28.95 -19.03 -3.65
CA GLY A 152 27.55 -18.61 -3.73
C GLY A 152 27.39 -17.17 -4.23
N PHE A 153 26.25 -16.90 -4.88
CA PHE A 153 25.95 -15.56 -5.38
C PHE A 153 25.73 -14.56 -4.24
N LEU A 154 25.06 -14.99 -3.17
CA LEU A 154 24.72 -14.20 -2.00
C LEU A 154 25.67 -14.54 -0.85
N PRO A 155 26.68 -13.71 -0.54
CA PRO A 155 27.44 -13.85 0.69
C PRO A 155 26.57 -13.43 1.88
N LEU A 156 26.51 -14.28 2.90
CA LEU A 156 25.90 -13.93 4.18
C LEU A 156 27.01 -13.52 5.14
N GLY A 157 26.78 -12.46 5.92
CA GLY A 157 27.77 -12.04 6.89
C GLY A 157 27.61 -10.62 7.37
N SER A 158 28.59 -10.18 8.15
CA SER A 158 28.71 -8.81 8.61
C SER A 158 30.18 -8.41 8.66
N VAL A 159 30.44 -7.14 8.37
CA VAL A 159 31.77 -6.54 8.48
C VAL A 159 31.64 -5.27 9.30
N LYS A 160 32.40 -5.15 10.37
CA LYS A 160 32.47 -3.97 11.22
C LYS A 160 33.92 -3.51 11.30
N VAL A 161 34.18 -2.26 10.92
CA VAL A 161 35.52 -1.67 10.94
C VAL A 161 35.49 -0.41 11.78
N SER A 162 36.46 -0.26 12.67
CA SER A 162 36.66 0.91 13.50
C SER A 162 38.14 1.29 13.43
N GLY A 163 38.47 2.24 12.55
CA GLY A 163 39.86 2.65 12.31
C GLY A 163 40.72 1.51 11.76
N GLN A 164 41.78 1.16 12.51
CA GLN A 164 42.70 0.08 12.14
C GLN A 164 42.24 -1.31 12.57
N ASP A 165 41.21 -1.38 13.42
CA ASP A 165 40.66 -2.63 13.94
C ASP A 165 39.29 -2.94 13.32
N GLY A 166 38.88 -4.19 13.41
CA GLY A 166 37.63 -4.63 12.82
C GLY A 166 37.37 -6.12 13.02
N VAL A 167 36.13 -6.52 12.76
CA VAL A 167 35.69 -7.91 12.79
C VAL A 167 34.82 -8.18 11.58
N ALA A 168 34.94 -9.39 11.03
CA ALA A 168 34.09 -9.86 9.96
C ALA A 168 33.65 -11.29 10.25
N ASP A 169 32.39 -11.56 9.99
CA ASP A 169 31.79 -12.89 10.10
C ASP A 169 31.14 -13.18 8.76
N PHE A 170 31.57 -14.25 8.09
CA PHE A 170 31.04 -14.66 6.80
C PHE A 170 30.58 -16.11 6.85
N LYS A 171 29.38 -16.35 6.33
CA LYS A 171 28.88 -17.67 5.95
C LYS A 171 28.91 -17.76 4.43
N ILE A 172 29.84 -18.56 3.93
CA ILE A 172 30.13 -18.67 2.50
C ILE A 172 29.70 -20.06 2.05
N HIS A 173 28.71 -20.09 1.16
CA HIS A 173 28.29 -21.31 0.50
C HIS A 173 29.27 -21.65 -0.63
N VAL A 174 29.88 -22.82 -0.57
CA VAL A 174 30.88 -23.31 -1.53
C VAL A 174 30.32 -24.53 -2.23
N LYS A 175 30.31 -24.51 -3.57
CA LYS A 175 29.91 -25.63 -4.42
C LYS A 175 31.12 -26.14 -5.19
N GLY A 176 31.24 -27.44 -5.36
CA GLY A 176 32.27 -28.02 -6.21
C GLY A 176 31.80 -29.31 -6.88
N SER A 177 32.73 -29.98 -7.57
CA SER A 177 32.43 -31.19 -8.36
C SER A 177 31.94 -32.37 -7.51
N LYS A 178 32.31 -32.43 -6.22
CA LYS A 178 31.92 -33.51 -5.31
C LYS A 178 30.73 -33.19 -4.41
N GLY A 179 30.24 -31.94 -4.40
CA GLY A 179 29.10 -31.54 -3.56
C GLY A 179 29.07 -30.05 -3.24
N SER A 180 28.52 -29.71 -2.07
CA SER A 180 28.45 -28.35 -1.56
C SER A 180 28.60 -28.33 -0.03
N THR A 181 29.20 -27.28 0.52
CA THR A 181 29.32 -27.07 1.96
C THR A 181 29.19 -25.58 2.31
N ASP A 182 28.71 -25.30 3.52
CA ASP A 182 28.76 -23.97 4.11
C ASP A 182 30.00 -23.85 4.98
N VAL A 183 30.77 -22.79 4.75
CA VAL A 183 31.95 -22.43 5.53
C VAL A 183 31.66 -21.16 6.30
N ASP A 184 31.65 -21.25 7.62
CA ASP A 184 31.59 -20.11 8.52
C ASP A 184 33.02 -19.65 8.84
N VAL A 185 33.33 -18.39 8.56
CA VAL A 185 34.67 -17.80 8.71
C VAL A 185 34.57 -16.51 9.53
N PHE A 186 35.27 -16.48 10.66
CA PHE A 186 35.42 -15.31 11.49
C PHE A 186 36.82 -14.71 11.31
N LEU A 187 36.88 -13.42 10.97
CA LEU A 187 38.12 -12.67 10.77
C LEU A 187 38.20 -11.50 11.75
N ARG A 188 39.43 -11.15 12.12
CA ARG A 188 39.74 -9.95 12.88
C ARG A 188 40.75 -9.12 12.11
N LYS A 189 40.48 -7.82 12.00
CA LYS A 189 41.43 -6.82 11.52
C LYS A 189 42.19 -6.28 12.72
N GLN A 190 43.52 -6.32 12.64
CA GLN A 190 44.42 -5.74 13.64
C GLN A 190 45.52 -5.00 12.88
N GLU A 191 45.85 -3.78 13.31
CA GLU A 191 46.92 -2.97 12.68
C GLU A 191 46.72 -2.83 11.16
N GLY A 192 45.47 -2.67 10.70
CA GLY A 192 45.17 -2.54 9.28
C GLY A 192 45.02 -3.86 8.51
N THR A 193 45.42 -5.00 9.08
CA THR A 193 45.51 -6.29 8.36
C THR A 193 44.44 -7.28 8.82
N TRP A 194 43.73 -7.90 7.87
CA TRP A 194 42.75 -8.95 8.14
C TRP A 194 43.40 -10.32 8.34
N ARG A 195 43.02 -11.03 9.41
CA ARG A 195 43.48 -12.39 9.71
C ARG A 195 42.30 -13.30 10.08
N ILE A 196 42.40 -14.57 9.70
CA ILE A 196 41.42 -15.61 10.09
C ILE A 196 41.59 -15.88 11.58
N ALA A 197 40.53 -15.64 12.35
CA ALA A 197 40.50 -15.93 13.77
C ALA A 197 39.93 -17.33 14.04
N THR A 198 38.89 -17.74 13.34
CA THR A 198 38.34 -19.10 13.40
C THR A 198 37.58 -19.41 12.11
N ALA A 199 37.61 -20.67 11.68
CA ALA A 199 36.79 -21.15 10.58
C ALA A 199 36.21 -22.51 10.91
N THR A 200 34.98 -22.78 10.45
CA THR A 200 34.31 -24.06 10.57
C THR A 200 33.59 -24.39 9.27
N TYR A 201 33.58 -25.66 8.89
CA TYR A 201 32.84 -26.14 7.72
C TYR A 201 31.99 -27.35 8.08
N THR A 202 31.00 -27.66 7.24
CA THR A 202 30.19 -28.87 7.40
C THR A 202 30.73 -29.95 6.48
N ASP A 203 31.20 -31.07 7.04
CA ASP A 203 31.67 -32.19 6.25
C ASP A 203 30.49 -32.98 5.62
N ARG A 204 30.77 -33.93 4.71
CA ARG A 204 29.77 -34.80 4.06
C ARG A 204 28.93 -35.59 5.06
N SER A 205 29.47 -35.87 6.24
CA SER A 205 28.75 -36.50 7.35
C SER A 205 27.69 -35.60 8.01
N GLY A 206 27.64 -34.31 7.65
CA GLY A 206 26.77 -33.32 8.30
C GLY A 206 27.35 -32.76 9.61
N THR A 207 28.55 -33.16 10.00
CA THR A 207 29.20 -32.69 11.23
C THR A 207 29.97 -31.40 10.98
N ARG A 208 29.84 -30.42 11.88
CA ARG A 208 30.66 -29.19 11.87
C ARG A 208 32.07 -29.50 12.34
N GLN A 209 33.04 -29.30 11.46
CA GLN A 209 34.47 -29.45 11.73
C GLN A 209 35.12 -28.08 11.84
N ARG A 210 36.03 -27.94 12.81
CA ARG A 210 36.81 -26.70 12.99
C ARG A 210 38.08 -26.79 12.15
N ILE A 211 38.31 -25.75 11.36
CA ILE A 211 39.57 -25.57 10.64
C ILE A 211 40.46 -24.74 11.55
N THR A 212 41.59 -25.31 11.95
CA THR A 212 42.62 -24.55 12.66
C THR A 212 43.32 -23.66 11.63
N PRO A 213 43.21 -22.31 11.70
CA PRO A 213 44.02 -21.47 10.85
C PRO A 213 45.48 -21.73 11.23
N SER A 214 46.23 -22.38 10.34
CA SER A 214 47.67 -22.54 10.52
C SER A 214 48.26 -21.18 10.82
N ALA A 215 48.88 -21.06 12.00
CA ALA A 215 49.48 -19.81 12.46
C ALA A 215 50.38 -19.27 11.33
N VAL A 216 49.96 -18.18 10.71
CA VAL A 216 50.79 -17.46 9.73
C VAL A 216 52.00 -16.98 10.51
N ASN A 217 53.12 -17.67 10.28
CA ASN A 217 54.39 -17.44 10.91
C ASN A 217 54.77 -15.96 10.71
N LYS A 218 54.98 -15.22 11.81
CA LYS A 218 55.62 -13.90 11.78
C LYS A 218 56.96 -14.09 11.08
N LYS A 219 57.13 -13.47 9.91
CA LYS A 219 58.44 -13.26 9.30
C LYS A 219 58.77 -11.78 9.42
#